data_AF-A0A6A6MW24-F1
#
_entry.id   AF-A0A6A6MW24-F1
#
_cell.length_a   1.000
_cell.length_b   1.000
_cell.length_c   1.000
_cell.angle_alpha   90.00
_cell.angle_beta   90.00
_cell.angle_gamma   90.00
#
_symmetry.space_group_name_H-M   'P 1'
#
loop_
_entity.id
_entity.type
_entity.pdbx_description
1 polymer ?
#
loop_
_entity_poly.entity_id
_entity_poly.type
_entity_poly.pdbx_seq_one_letter_code
_entity_poly.pdbx_strand_id
1 'polypeptide(L)'
;MFSMFHKIQVLTVSADKTAKIWEISENGCGNVIKTLAFPASGGVDDMLVGCHWQNHHLVIVSLGGTIHLFSASDLDKAPVQRVPLNGDECGAAEQVDTGSQPKDLSLAIDSPGLVLVSTDSGVALLKGLKVVSNINLGFT
;
A
#
# COMPACT_ATOMS: atom_id res chain seq x y z
N MET A 1 -3.89 40.41 1.61
CA MET A 1 -2.96 39.39 2.15
C MET A 1 -3.76 38.10 2.27
N PHE A 2 -3.67 37.20 1.30
CA PHE A 2 -4.33 35.89 1.39
C PHE A 2 -3.40 34.95 2.15
N SER A 3 -3.83 34.47 3.31
CA SER A 3 -3.14 33.37 4.00
C SER A 3 -3.37 32.10 3.20
N MET A 4 -2.34 31.57 2.55
CA MET A 4 -2.34 30.19 2.06
C MET A 4 -2.19 29.29 3.29
N PHE A 5 -3.31 28.80 3.82
CA PHE A 5 -3.27 27.70 4.78
C PHE A 5 -2.66 26.49 4.11
N HIS A 6 -1.62 25.90 4.71
CA HIS A 6 -1.03 24.67 4.18
C HIS A 6 -2.02 23.54 4.44
N LYS A 7 -2.58 22.98 3.37
CA LYS A 7 -3.50 21.85 3.45
C LYS A 7 -2.68 20.56 3.48
N ILE A 8 -2.84 19.79 4.54
CA ILE A 8 -2.17 18.50 4.70
C ILE A 8 -3.08 17.42 4.13
N GLN A 9 -2.55 16.60 3.22
CA GLN A 9 -3.26 15.44 2.71
C GLN A 9 -2.83 14.17 3.45
N VAL A 10 -3.81 13.37 3.84
CA VAL A 10 -3.57 12.08 4.52
C VAL A 10 -4.29 10.98 3.76
N LEU A 11 -3.57 9.90 3.47
CA LEU A 11 -4.14 8.65 2.96
C LEU A 11 -4.30 7.68 4.13
N THR A 12 -5.50 7.13 4.27
CA THR A 12 -5.79 6.07 5.23
C THR A 12 -6.34 4.85 4.50
N VAL A 13 -6.05 3.67 5.02
CA VAL A 13 -6.64 2.40 4.58
C VAL A 13 -7.27 1.67 5.75
N SER A 14 -8.20 0.77 5.47
CA SER A 14 -8.97 0.06 6.48
C SER A 14 -9.29 -1.38 6.06
N ALA A 15 -9.48 -2.23 7.07
CA ALA A 15 -9.97 -3.59 6.89
C ALA A 15 -11.40 -3.65 6.32
N ASP A 16 -12.13 -2.53 6.31
CA ASP A 16 -13.42 -2.41 5.61
C ASP A 16 -13.27 -2.31 4.08
N LYS A 17 -12.04 -2.46 3.55
CA LYS A 17 -11.68 -2.43 2.12
C LYS A 17 -11.75 -1.05 1.50
N THR A 18 -11.82 0.00 2.33
CA THR A 18 -11.81 1.38 1.85
C THR A 18 -10.47 2.04 2.08
N ALA A 19 -10.06 2.83 1.09
CA ALA A 19 -9.00 3.79 1.23
C ALA A 19 -9.58 5.19 1.04
N LYS A 20 -9.23 6.10 1.94
CA LYS A 20 -9.75 7.47 1.97
C LYS A 20 -8.62 8.45 1.96
N ILE A 21 -8.80 9.51 1.19
CA ILE A 21 -7.95 10.68 1.21
C ILE A 21 -8.68 11.76 1.98
N TRP A 22 -7.96 12.35 2.91
CA TRP A 22 -8.41 13.40 3.80
C TRP A 22 -7.65 14.68 3.48
N GLU A 23 -8.35 15.80 3.57
CA GLU A 23 -7.73 17.11 3.67
C GLU A 23 -7.88 17.58 5.11
N ILE A 24 -6.75 17.80 5.78
CA ILE A 24 -6.67 18.23 7.16
C ILE A 24 -6.18 19.68 7.20
N SER A 25 -6.94 20.54 7.86
CA SER A 25 -6.55 21.92 8.14
C SER A 25 -5.68 22.02 9.39
N GLU A 26 -4.93 23.11 9.51
CA GLU A 26 -3.98 23.35 10.61
C GLU A 26 -4.63 23.32 12.00
N ASN A 27 -5.94 23.52 12.10
CA ASN A 27 -6.71 23.41 13.35
C ASN A 27 -7.07 21.96 13.74
N GLY A 28 -6.61 20.96 12.99
CA GLY A 28 -6.85 19.55 13.26
C GLY A 28 -8.19 19.00 12.75
N CYS A 29 -9.02 19.83 12.12
CA CYS A 29 -10.24 19.36 11.46
C CYS A 29 -9.90 18.74 10.10
N GLY A 30 -10.49 17.58 9.79
CA GLY A 30 -10.28 16.88 8.52
C GLY A 30 -11.57 16.48 7.85
N ASN A 31 -11.63 16.59 6.52
CA ASN A 31 -12.74 16.10 5.70
C ASN A 31 -12.24 15.03 4.73
N VAL A 32 -13.07 14.01 4.47
CA VAL A 32 -12.82 13.07 3.39
C VAL A 32 -13.04 13.79 2.06
N ILE A 33 -12.02 13.81 1.21
CA ILE A 33 -12.13 14.39 -0.13
C ILE A 33 -12.32 13.32 -1.21
N LYS A 34 -11.87 12.09 -0.96
CA LYS A 34 -12.01 10.97 -1.88
C LYS A 34 -12.07 9.65 -1.13
N THR A 35 -12.94 8.76 -1.59
CA THR A 35 -12.86 7.33 -1.30
C THR A 35 -12.41 6.63 -2.58
N LEU A 36 -11.32 5.89 -2.53
CA LEU A 36 -10.77 5.18 -3.69
C LEU A 36 -11.59 3.91 -3.96
N ALA A 37 -11.82 3.63 -5.23
CA ALA A 37 -12.52 2.43 -5.67
C ALA A 37 -11.51 1.31 -5.97
N PHE A 38 -11.79 0.12 -5.45
CA PHE A 38 -10.97 -1.07 -5.68
C PHE A 38 -11.78 -2.10 -6.47
N PRO A 39 -11.21 -2.69 -7.53
CA PRO A 39 -11.71 -3.94 -8.08
C PRO A 39 -11.38 -5.05 -7.07
N ALA A 40 -12.27 -5.25 -6.10
CA ALA A 40 -12.14 -6.28 -5.06
C ALA A 40 -13.11 -7.43 -5.36
N SER A 41 -12.67 -8.66 -5.11
CA SER A 41 -13.49 -9.88 -5.24
C SER A 41 -14.57 -9.99 -4.14
N GLY A 42 -14.37 -9.26 -3.04
CA GLY A 42 -15.25 -9.27 -1.86
C GLY A 42 -14.75 -10.18 -0.73
N GLY A 43 -13.60 -10.83 -0.87
CA GLY A 43 -12.99 -11.71 0.14
C GLY A 43 -12.30 -10.98 1.30
N VAL A 44 -11.80 -11.74 2.28
CA VAL A 44 -10.98 -11.22 3.40
C VAL A 44 -9.60 -10.78 2.90
N ASP A 45 -9.10 -11.39 1.83
CA ASP A 45 -7.81 -11.03 1.22
C ASP A 45 -7.80 -9.62 0.59
N ASP A 46 -8.97 -9.03 0.35
CA ASP A 46 -9.12 -7.66 -0.15
C ASP A 46 -9.07 -6.60 0.97
N MET A 47 -9.00 -7.01 2.24
CA MET A 47 -8.84 -6.07 3.36
C MET A 47 -7.55 -5.27 3.21
N LEU A 48 -7.61 -3.95 3.37
CA LEU A 48 -6.44 -3.10 3.16
C LEU A 48 -5.65 -2.96 4.46
N VAL A 49 -4.36 -3.27 4.40
CA VAL A 49 -3.49 -3.38 5.58
C VAL A 49 -2.34 -2.40 5.57
N GLY A 50 -2.04 -1.80 4.43
CA GLY A 50 -0.95 -0.83 4.31
C GLY A 50 -1.19 0.18 3.18
N CYS A 51 -0.66 1.38 3.38
CA CYS A 51 -0.61 2.39 2.34
C CYS A 51 0.62 3.28 2.43
N HIS A 52 1.02 3.83 1.29
CA HIS A 52 2.09 4.80 1.19
C HIS A 52 1.75 5.82 0.09
N TRP A 53 1.83 7.11 0.41
CA TRP A 53 1.78 8.18 -0.57
C TRP A 53 3.20 8.63 -0.88
N GLN A 54 3.61 8.51 -2.14
CA GLN A 54 4.90 9.06 -2.59
C GLN A 54 4.72 9.85 -3.88
N ASN A 55 4.95 11.17 -3.79
CA ASN A 55 4.91 12.08 -4.93
C ASN A 55 3.61 11.92 -5.74
N HIS A 56 3.72 11.33 -6.93
CA HIS A 56 2.64 11.16 -7.89
C HIS A 56 1.91 9.82 -7.78
N HIS A 57 2.24 8.97 -6.81
CA HIS A 57 1.65 7.63 -6.68
C HIS A 57 1.16 7.35 -5.27
N LEU A 58 0.02 6.66 -5.19
CA LEU A 58 -0.48 6.03 -3.97
C LEU A 58 -0.29 4.53 -4.11
N VAL A 59 0.38 3.92 -3.14
CA VAL A 59 0.58 2.48 -3.06
C VAL A 59 -0.27 1.96 -1.92
N ILE A 60 -1.09 0.96 -2.19
CA ILE A 60 -2.02 0.38 -1.22
C ILE A 60 -1.90 -1.13 -1.31
N VAL A 61 -1.88 -1.79 -0.16
CA VAL A 61 -1.63 -3.24 -0.06
C VAL A 61 -2.81 -3.90 0.63
N SER A 62 -3.31 -4.97 0.02
CA SER A 62 -4.33 -5.83 0.61
C SER A 62 -3.70 -6.96 1.45
N LEU A 63 -4.50 -7.58 2.32
CA LEU A 63 -4.06 -8.69 3.19
C LEU A 63 -3.55 -9.88 2.38
N GLY A 64 -4.15 -10.13 1.21
CA GLY A 64 -3.72 -11.15 0.26
C GLY A 64 -2.39 -10.84 -0.43
N GLY A 65 -1.83 -9.64 -0.22
CA GLY A 65 -0.57 -9.21 -0.80
C GLY A 65 -0.72 -8.39 -2.09
N THR A 66 -1.93 -8.27 -2.66
CA THR A 66 -2.17 -7.47 -3.87
C THR A 66 -1.75 -6.02 -3.65
N ILE A 67 -0.93 -5.50 -4.56
CA ILE A 67 -0.47 -4.10 -4.55
C ILE A 67 -1.25 -3.29 -5.58
N HIS A 68 -1.96 -2.27 -5.11
CA HIS A 68 -2.68 -1.30 -5.92
C HIS A 68 -1.87 0.00 -6.05
N LEU A 69 -1.58 0.42 -7.27
CA LEU A 69 -0.96 1.70 -7.57
C LEU A 69 -1.98 2.66 -8.19
N PHE A 70 -2.30 3.75 -7.50
CA PHE A 70 -3.10 4.85 -8.02
C PHE A 70 -2.22 6.02 -8.44
N SER A 71 -2.68 6.77 -9.44
CA SER A 71 -2.11 8.07 -9.78
C SER A 71 -2.62 9.12 -8.82
N ALA A 72 -1.73 9.84 -8.13
CA ALA A 72 -2.13 10.95 -7.26
C ALA A 72 -2.70 12.14 -8.04
N SER A 73 -2.40 12.25 -9.34
CA SER A 73 -2.93 13.30 -10.22
C SER A 73 -4.30 12.99 -10.80
N ASP A 74 -4.73 11.72 -10.77
CA ASP A 74 -6.02 11.27 -11.28
C ASP A 74 -6.53 10.10 -10.45
N LEU A 75 -7.32 10.45 -9.43
CA LEU A 75 -7.86 9.51 -8.45
C LEU A 75 -9.14 8.81 -8.94
N ASP A 76 -9.61 9.15 -10.13
CA ASP A 76 -10.74 8.50 -10.81
C ASP A 76 -10.27 7.40 -11.77
N LYS A 77 -9.01 7.46 -12.20
CA LYS A 77 -8.37 6.39 -12.95
C LYS A 77 -8.28 5.12 -12.10
N ALA A 78 -8.67 3.99 -12.71
CA ALA A 78 -8.51 2.68 -12.11
C ALA A 78 -7.03 2.41 -11.73
N PRO A 79 -6.77 1.77 -10.58
CA PRO A 79 -5.41 1.45 -10.16
C PRO A 79 -4.80 0.39 -11.06
N VAL A 80 -3.47 0.44 -11.20
CA VAL A 80 -2.70 -0.71 -11.69
C VAL A 80 -2.58 -1.70 -10.54
N GLN A 81 -2.94 -2.96 -10.79
CA GLN A 81 -2.81 -4.03 -9.81
C GLN A 81 -1.59 -4.89 -10.11
N ARG A 82 -0.86 -5.26 -9.06
CA ARG A 82 0.11 -6.36 -9.11
C ARG A 82 -0.34 -7.43 -8.12
N VAL A 83 -0.40 -8.65 -8.60
CA VAL A 83 -0.82 -9.82 -7.84
C VAL A 83 0.44 -10.55 -7.40
N PRO A 84 0.50 -11.06 -6.17
CA PRO A 84 1.60 -11.89 -5.68
C PRO A 84 1.91 -13.05 -6.64
N LEU A 85 3.19 -13.46 -6.70
CA LEU A 85 3.60 -14.66 -7.40
C LEU A 85 3.05 -15.88 -6.64
N ASN A 86 2.16 -16.65 -7.27
CA ASN A 86 1.63 -17.85 -6.63
C ASN A 86 2.72 -18.96 -6.62
N GLY A 87 2.92 -19.59 -5.46
CA GLY A 87 4.02 -20.55 -5.24
C GLY A 87 3.96 -21.82 -6.08
N ASP A 88 2.85 -22.09 -6.77
CA ASP A 88 2.62 -23.18 -7.72
C ASP A 88 3.21 -22.91 -9.12
N GLU A 89 3.65 -21.69 -9.42
CA GLU A 89 4.42 -21.38 -10.64
C GLU A 89 5.95 -21.56 -10.46
N CYS A 90 6.41 -21.91 -9.26
CA CYS A 90 7.80 -22.22 -8.98
C CYS A 90 7.95 -23.72 -8.67
N GLY A 91 8.82 -24.41 -9.43
CA GLY A 91 9.14 -25.83 -9.18
C GLY A 91 9.69 -26.06 -7.78
N ALA A 92 9.71 -27.32 -7.34
CA ALA A 92 10.06 -27.74 -5.98
C ALA A 92 11.32 -27.03 -5.45
N ALA A 93 11.12 -25.99 -4.65
CA ALA A 93 12.17 -25.33 -3.88
C ALA A 93 12.29 -26.07 -2.54
N GLU A 94 13.51 -26.35 -2.12
CA GLU A 94 13.75 -26.82 -0.76
C GLU A 94 13.19 -25.78 0.22
N GLN A 95 12.28 -26.20 1.08
CA GLN A 95 11.77 -25.38 2.19
C GLN A 95 12.92 -25.14 3.17
N VAL A 96 13.69 -24.08 2.93
CA VAL A 96 14.52 -23.47 3.96
C VAL A 96 13.60 -22.61 4.81
N ASP A 97 13.61 -22.82 6.12
CA ASP A 97 12.93 -21.94 7.07
C ASP A 97 13.62 -20.57 7.07
N THR A 98 13.21 -19.71 6.12
CA THR A 98 13.71 -18.34 5.97
C THR A 98 12.93 -17.36 6.84
N GLY A 99 12.01 -17.84 7.69
CA GLY A 99 10.98 -17.01 8.32
C GLY A 99 9.92 -16.51 7.33
N SER A 100 9.11 -15.55 7.79
CA SER A 100 8.01 -14.88 7.08
C SER A 100 8.29 -14.63 5.59
N GLN A 101 7.68 -15.43 4.71
CA GLN A 101 7.87 -15.29 3.27
C GLN A 101 7.17 -14.03 2.74
N PRO A 102 7.82 -13.30 1.82
CA PRO A 102 7.17 -12.20 1.16
C PRO A 102 6.06 -12.74 0.25
N LYS A 103 4.85 -12.23 0.42
CA LYS A 103 3.69 -12.56 -0.42
C LYS A 103 3.78 -11.82 -1.74
N ASP A 104 4.12 -10.54 -1.73
CA ASP A 104 4.31 -9.73 -2.94
C ASP A 104 5.50 -8.78 -2.83
N LEU A 105 6.09 -8.45 -3.98
CA LEU A 105 7.24 -7.57 -4.14
C LEU A 105 6.97 -6.59 -5.29
N SER A 106 6.88 -5.30 -4.96
CA SER A 106 6.73 -4.23 -5.96
C SER A 106 7.91 -3.27 -5.94
N LEU A 107 8.45 -2.99 -7.13
CA LEU A 107 9.52 -2.04 -7.36
C LEU A 107 8.93 -0.73 -7.89
N ALA A 108 9.33 0.40 -7.31
CA ALA A 108 9.00 1.71 -7.86
C ALA A 108 9.78 1.93 -9.17
N ILE A 109 9.08 1.90 -10.31
CA ILE A 109 9.67 2.00 -11.65
C ILE A 109 10.49 3.30 -11.83
N ASP A 110 10.06 4.40 -11.21
CA ASP A 110 10.74 5.70 -11.30
C ASP A 110 11.65 6.01 -10.10
N SER A 111 11.82 5.04 -9.18
CA SER A 111 12.75 5.13 -8.06
C SER A 111 13.32 3.74 -7.78
N PRO A 112 14.31 3.27 -8.56
CA PRO A 112 14.82 1.89 -8.47
C PRO A 112 15.46 1.56 -7.11
N GLY A 113 15.59 2.55 -6.23
CA GLY A 113 15.97 2.37 -4.86
C GLY A 113 14.82 2.05 -3.92
N LEU A 114 13.53 2.13 -4.28
CA LEU A 114 12.41 1.89 -3.35
C LEU A 114 11.68 0.58 -3.68
N VAL A 115 11.57 -0.30 -2.70
CA VAL A 115 10.90 -1.60 -2.82
C VAL A 115 9.86 -1.74 -1.72
N LEU A 116 8.66 -2.20 -2.07
CA LEU A 116 7.65 -2.54 -1.09
C LEU A 116 7.51 -4.07 -1.02
N VAL A 117 7.60 -4.60 0.19
CA VAL A 117 7.59 -6.03 0.49
C VAL A 117 6.41 -6.31 1.41
N SER A 118 5.42 -7.06 0.94
CA SER A 118 4.38 -7.60 1.80
C SER A 118 4.81 -8.99 2.27
N THR A 119 4.53 -9.32 3.52
CA THR A 119 4.84 -10.60 4.17
C THR A 119 3.58 -11.11 4.86
N ASP A 120 3.61 -12.33 5.38
CA ASP A 120 2.52 -12.87 6.22
C ASP A 120 2.28 -12.06 7.51
N SER A 121 3.31 -11.42 8.05
CA SER A 121 3.25 -10.67 9.30
C SER A 121 3.09 -9.16 9.12
N GLY A 122 3.16 -8.65 7.89
CA GLY A 122 3.06 -7.22 7.66
C GLY A 122 3.69 -6.70 6.37
N VAL A 123 3.99 -5.40 6.33
CA VAL A 123 4.47 -4.71 5.13
C VAL A 123 5.70 -3.88 5.46
N ALA A 124 6.78 -4.07 4.69
CA ALA A 124 8.01 -3.31 4.79
C ALA A 124 8.25 -2.46 3.54
N LEU A 125 8.68 -1.22 3.74
CA LEU A 125 9.21 -0.36 2.68
C LEU A 125 10.73 -0.33 2.79
N LEU A 126 11.41 -0.77 1.75
CA LEU A 126 12.86 -0.76 1.62
C LEU A 126 13.31 0.42 0.76
N LYS A 127 14.44 1.02 1.13
CA LYS A 127 15.21 1.91 0.26
C LYS A 127 16.64 1.35 0.11
N GLY A 128 16.98 0.82 -1.06
CA GLY A 128 18.14 -0.01 -1.29
C GLY A 128 18.02 -1.29 -0.46
N LEU A 129 18.99 -1.54 0.42
CA LEU A 129 18.99 -2.69 1.34
C LEU A 129 18.52 -2.34 2.76
N LYS A 130 17.97 -1.13 2.96
CA LYS A 130 17.57 -0.64 4.28
C LYS A 130 16.06 -0.63 4.43
N VAL A 131 15.55 -1.17 5.53
CA VAL A 131 14.15 -0.99 5.94
C VAL A 131 13.93 0.47 6.36
N VAL A 132 13.03 1.17 5.66
CA VAL A 132 12.66 2.57 5.92
C VAL A 132 11.37 2.67 6.71
N SER A 133 10.44 1.74 6.47
CA SER A 133 9.20 1.61 7.24
C SER A 133 8.85 0.15 7.37
N ASN A 134 8.25 -0.24 8.50
CA ASN A 134 7.74 -1.58 8.73
C ASN A 134 6.45 -1.49 9.53
N ILE A 135 5.37 -2.08 9.01
CA ILE A 135 4.09 -2.23 9.68
C ILE A 135 3.94 -3.71 9.99
N ASN A 136 4.10 -4.08 11.26
CA ASN A 136 3.78 -5.42 11.73
C ASN A 136 2.29 -5.47 12.11
N LEU A 137 1.57 -6.40 11.51
CA LEU A 137 0.13 -6.56 11.68
C LEU A 137 -0.23 -7.40 12.92
N GLY A 138 0.76 -8.04 13.56
CA GLY A 138 0.60 -8.72 14.85
C GLY A 138 -0.22 -10.01 14.80
N PHE A 139 -0.39 -10.61 13.63
CA PHE A 139 -1.01 -11.93 13.50
C PHE A 139 -0.06 -12.99 14.10
N THR A 140 -0.58 -13.79 15.03
CA THR A 140 0.10 -14.95 15.64
C THR A 140 -0.54 -16.24 15.14
#